data_AF-A0ABD5LRE2-F1
#
_entry.id   AF-A0ABD5LRE2-F1
#
_cell.length_a   1.000
_cell.length_b   1.000
_cell.length_c   1.000
_cell.angle_alpha   90.00
_cell.angle_beta   90.00
_cell.angle_gamma   90.00
#
_symmetry.space_group_name_H-M   'P 1'
#
loop_
_entity.id
_entity.type
_entity.pdbx_description
1 polymer ?
#
loop_
_entity_poly.entity_id
_entity_poly.type
_entity_poly.pdbx_seq_one_letter_code
_entity_poly.pdbx_strand_id
1 'polypeptide(L)'
;MSSIEEANHYINNSMPDIIFIDLTKYCREVAHCQHLQYFFSLTQECRLYLYIDANYPDKDRPIALTNNCFILAKRVLPWVLERTSTLTSRCQVFFPHL
;
A
#
# COMPACT_ATOMS: atom_id res chain seq x y z
N MET A 1 -5.07 -12.09 1.68
CA MET A 1 -5.51 -11.54 0.38
C MET A 1 -4.33 -11.67 -0.56
N SER A 2 -4.51 -12.42 -1.64
CA SER A 2 -3.43 -13.01 -2.45
C SER A 2 -3.32 -12.38 -3.83
N SER A 3 -4.28 -11.52 -4.21
CA SER A 3 -4.32 -10.85 -5.52
C SER A 3 -4.99 -9.48 -5.44
N ILE A 4 -4.69 -8.62 -6.43
CA ILE A 4 -5.20 -7.24 -6.49
C ILE A 4 -6.71 -7.20 -6.70
N GLU A 5 -7.29 -8.22 -7.30
CA GLU A 5 -8.72 -8.43 -7.47
C GLU A 5 -9.41 -8.63 -6.11
N GLU A 6 -8.85 -9.45 -5.23
CA GLU A 6 -9.38 -9.63 -3.88
C GLU A 6 -9.30 -8.32 -3.09
N ALA A 7 -8.18 -7.59 -3.22
CA ALA A 7 -8.00 -6.30 -2.57
C ALA A 7 -9.02 -5.26 -3.05
N ASN A 8 -9.28 -5.20 -4.35
CA ASN A 8 -10.34 -4.36 -4.94
C ASN A 8 -11.72 -4.71 -4.36
N HIS A 9 -12.05 -6.00 -4.27
CA HIS A 9 -13.31 -6.45 -3.70
C HIS A 9 -13.45 -6.02 -2.23
N TYR A 10 -12.39 -6.11 -1.44
CA TYR A 10 -12.43 -5.69 -0.04
C TYR A 10 -12.61 -4.17 0.11
N ILE A 11 -11.83 -3.38 -0.63
CA ILE A 11 -11.86 -1.92 -0.53
C ILE A 11 -13.25 -1.37 -0.89
N ASN A 12 -13.88 -1.95 -1.91
CA ASN A 12 -15.23 -1.58 -2.33
C ASN A 12 -16.29 -1.79 -1.23
N ASN A 13 -16.02 -2.67 -0.25
CA ASN A 13 -16.97 -3.01 0.82
C ASN A 13 -16.66 -2.35 2.17
N SER A 14 -15.38 -2.04 2.45
CA SER A 14 -14.95 -1.63 3.80
C SER A 14 -14.15 -0.31 3.87
N MET A 15 -13.86 0.30 2.72
CA MET A 15 -13.11 1.56 2.50
C MET A 15 -12.23 2.03 3.69
N PRO A 16 -11.02 1.46 3.85
CA PRO A 16 -10.14 1.77 4.97
C PRO A 16 -9.50 3.16 4.88
N ASP A 17 -9.13 3.75 6.02
CA ASP A 17 -8.43 5.04 6.05
C ASP A 17 -6.96 4.92 5.62
N ILE A 18 -6.32 3.80 5.98
CA ILE A 18 -4.89 3.56 5.72
C ILE A 18 -4.70 2.17 5.11
N ILE A 19 -3.97 2.13 4.00
CA ILE A 19 -3.66 0.90 3.28
C ILE A 19 -2.15 0.76 3.14
N PHE A 20 -1.64 -0.39 3.53
CA PHE A 20 -0.26 -0.80 3.32
C PHE A 20 -0.22 -1.90 2.27
N ILE A 21 0.55 -1.71 1.21
CA ILE A 21 0.53 -2.59 0.04
C ILE A 21 1.95 -2.91 -0.47
N ASP A 22 2.22 -4.22 -0.64
CA ASP A 22 3.39 -4.70 -1.37
C ASP A 22 3.10 -4.59 -2.87
N LEU A 23 3.92 -3.88 -3.64
CA LEU A 23 3.82 -3.83 -5.10
C LEU A 23 5.03 -4.45 -5.80
N THR A 24 5.86 -5.21 -5.07
CA THR A 24 7.09 -5.79 -5.60
C THR A 24 6.86 -6.56 -6.89
N LYS A 25 5.80 -7.37 -6.95
CA LYS A 25 5.48 -8.18 -8.13
C LYS A 25 5.08 -7.30 -9.31
N TYR A 26 4.20 -6.34 -9.08
CA TYR A 26 3.69 -5.44 -10.11
C TYR A 26 4.74 -4.46 -10.65
N CYS A 27 5.76 -4.11 -9.87
CA CYS A 27 6.87 -3.28 -10.37
C CYS A 27 7.82 -4.03 -11.33
N ARG A 28 7.83 -5.37 -11.31
CA ARG A 28 8.64 -6.20 -12.21
C ARG A 28 7.92 -6.52 -13.52
N GLU A 29 6.59 -6.39 -13.53
CA GLU A 29 5.78 -6.59 -14.72
C GLU A 29 5.70 -5.29 -15.52
N VAL A 30 6.15 -5.35 -16.79
CA VAL A 30 6.09 -4.21 -17.72
C VAL A 30 4.66 -4.01 -18.28
N ALA A 31 3.76 -4.95 -18.02
CA ALA A 31 2.40 -4.96 -18.55
C ALA A 31 1.45 -4.08 -17.74
N HIS A 32 0.56 -3.37 -18.44
CA HIS A 32 -0.53 -2.63 -17.81
C HIS A 32 -1.49 -3.58 -17.09
N CYS A 33 -1.51 -3.53 -15.75
CA CYS A 33 -2.49 -4.24 -14.94
C CYS A 33 -3.74 -3.36 -14.71
N GLN A 34 -4.85 -3.71 -15.37
CA GLN A 34 -6.12 -2.99 -15.22
C GLN A 34 -6.65 -3.02 -13.78
N HIS A 35 -6.46 -4.14 -13.07
CA HIS A 35 -6.89 -4.26 -11.68
C HIS A 35 -6.09 -3.37 -10.72
N LEU A 36 -4.81 -3.12 -11.02
CA LEU A 36 -4.00 -2.19 -10.24
C LEU A 36 -4.42 -0.72 -10.48
N GLN A 37 -4.77 -0.36 -11.73
CA GLN A 37 -5.33 0.97 -12.01
C GLN A 37 -6.66 1.17 -11.28
N TYR A 38 -7.52 0.14 -11.31
CA TYR A 38 -8.78 0.18 -10.60
C TYR A 38 -8.59 0.33 -9.08
N PHE A 39 -7.62 -0.38 -8.51
CA PHE A 39 -7.25 -0.23 -7.11
C PHE A 39 -6.90 1.22 -6.73
N PHE A 40 -6.04 1.88 -7.51
CA PHE A 40 -5.69 3.27 -7.26
C PHE A 40 -6.89 4.22 -7.43
N SER A 41 -7.84 3.90 -8.31
CA SER A 41 -9.06 4.70 -8.46
C SER A 41 -10.01 4.57 -7.25
N LEU A 42 -10.08 3.38 -6.62
CA LEU A 42 -10.90 3.15 -5.43
C LEU A 42 -10.31 3.77 -4.16
N THR A 43 -9.02 4.07 -4.15
CA THR A 43 -8.27 4.42 -2.93
C THR A 43 -7.82 5.88 -2.90
N GLN A 44 -8.43 6.75 -3.70
CA GLN A 44 -8.07 8.17 -3.78
C GLN A 44 -8.23 8.92 -2.44
N GLU A 45 -9.20 8.50 -1.62
CA GLU A 45 -9.43 9.07 -0.28
C GLU A 45 -8.64 8.35 0.82
N CYS A 46 -8.00 7.22 0.50
CA CYS A 46 -7.21 6.43 1.43
C CYS A 46 -5.76 6.93 1.46
N ARG A 47 -5.12 6.77 2.62
CA ARG A 47 -3.66 6.96 2.73
C ARG A 47 -2.95 5.67 2.34
N LEU A 48 -2.24 5.69 1.22
CA LEU A 48 -1.53 4.55 0.65
C LEU A 48 -0.06 4.57 1.04
N TYR A 49 0.43 3.47 1.60
CA TYR A 49 1.84 3.20 1.84
C TYR A 49 2.29 2.02 0.99
N LEU A 50 2.97 2.33 -0.11
CA LEU A 50 3.54 1.36 -1.04
C LEU A 50 4.92 0.93 -0.54
N TYR A 51 5.17 -0.36 -0.49
CA TYR A 51 6.53 -0.89 -0.30
C TYR A 51 6.83 -1.90 -1.41
N ILE A 52 8.08 -1.91 -1.85
CA ILE A 52 8.61 -2.72 -2.94
C ILE A 52 9.96 -3.28 -2.50
N ASP A 53 10.29 -4.48 -2.96
CA ASP A 53 11.59 -5.11 -2.74
C ASP A 53 12.61 -4.58 -3.76
N ALA A 54 13.06 -3.35 -3.52
CA ALA A 54 14.03 -2.65 -4.34
C ALA A 54 15.03 -1.87 -3.47
N ASN A 55 16.18 -1.51 -4.05
CA ASN A 55 17.16 -0.65 -3.39
C ASN A 55 16.59 0.76 -3.25
N TYR A 56 16.13 1.10 -2.05
CA TYR A 56 15.72 2.45 -1.72
C TYR A 56 16.95 3.35 -1.53
N PRO A 57 16.90 4.63 -1.97
CA PRO A 57 17.84 5.60 -1.46
C PRO A 57 17.68 5.61 0.07
N ASP A 58 18.80 5.49 0.78
CA ASP A 58 18.89 5.16 2.20
C ASP A 58 18.22 6.26 3.08
N LYS A 59 16.89 6.24 3.11
CA LYS A 59 16.04 7.26 3.73
C LYS A 59 14.98 6.54 4.55
N ASP A 60 14.99 6.81 5.85
CA ASP A 60 14.00 6.25 6.78
C ASP A 60 12.64 6.96 6.70
N ARG A 61 12.55 8.04 5.92
CA ARG A 61 11.31 8.80 5.72
C ARG A 61 10.59 8.31 4.46
N PRO A 62 9.25 8.12 4.51
CA PRO A 62 8.47 7.83 3.32
C PRO A 62 8.65 8.92 2.26
N ILE A 63 8.72 8.51 0.99
CA ILE A 63 8.78 9.41 -0.17
C ILE A 63 7.36 9.62 -0.66
N ALA A 64 6.86 10.86 -0.63
CA ALA A 64 5.54 11.17 -1.19
C ALA A 64 5.59 11.08 -2.73
N LEU A 65 4.69 10.30 -3.31
CA LEU A 65 4.44 10.27 -4.76
C LEU A 65 3.32 11.24 -5.13
N THR A 66 2.26 11.25 -4.31
CA THR A 66 1.11 12.15 -4.39
C THR A 66 0.71 12.57 -2.97
N ASN A 67 -0.35 13.36 -2.82
CA ASN A 67 -0.82 13.83 -1.52
C ASN A 67 -1.23 12.70 -0.56
N ASN A 68 -1.73 11.58 -1.11
CA ASN A 68 -2.24 10.45 -0.35
C ASN A 68 -1.42 9.17 -0.53
N CYS A 69 -0.40 9.16 -1.40
CA CYS A 69 0.41 7.98 -1.71
C CYS A 69 1.89 8.18 -1.39
N PHE A 70 2.44 7.25 -0.62
CA PHE A 70 3.79 7.30 -0.08
C PHE A 70 4.52 5.99 -0.36
N ILE A 71 5.77 6.07 -0.79
CA ILE A 71 6.69 4.94 -0.88
C ILE A 71 7.44 4.80 0.44
N LEU A 72 7.46 3.59 1.00
CA LEU A 72 8.11 3.23 2.24
C LEU A 72 9.18 2.16 2.00
N ALA A 73 10.36 2.31 2.62
CA ALA A 73 11.32 1.22 2.66
C ALA A 73 10.77 0.01 3.43
N LYS A 74 10.86 -1.19 2.86
CA LYS A 74 10.35 -2.43 3.49
C LYS A 74 10.89 -2.65 4.91
N ARG A 75 12.13 -2.23 5.18
CA ARG A 75 12.76 -2.34 6.50
C ARG A 75 12.07 -1.56 7.62
N VAL A 76 11.39 -0.45 7.31
CA VAL A 76 10.70 0.35 8.33
C VAL A 76 9.24 -0.08 8.51
N LEU A 77 8.73 -0.98 7.67
CA LEU A 77 7.35 -1.48 7.72
C LEU A 77 6.97 -2.07 9.08
N PRO A 78 7.76 -2.94 9.74
CA PRO A 78 7.40 -3.48 11.05
C PRO A 78 7.19 -2.38 12.10
N TRP A 79 8.09 -1.38 12.10
CA TRP A 79 8.00 -0.24 13.01
C TRP A 79 6.76 0.61 12.72
N VAL A 80 6.45 0.87 11.45
CA VAL A 80 5.24 1.64 11.09
C VAL A 80 3.98 0.90 11.50
N LEU A 81 3.88 -0.40 11.25
CA LEU A 81 2.72 -1.21 11.62
C LEU A 81 2.50 -1.23 13.14
N GLU A 82 3.58 -1.38 13.92
CA GLU A 82 3.52 -1.29 15.37
C GLU A 82 3.00 0.08 15.81
N ARG A 83 3.58 1.16 15.30
CA ARG A 83 3.17 2.53 15.66
C ARG A 83 1.72 2.83 15.27
N THR A 84 1.29 2.48 14.06
CA THR A 84 -0.07 2.77 13.63
C THR A 84 -1.10 1.94 14.39
N SER A 85 -0.80 0.67 14.69
CA SER A 85 -1.72 -0.19 15.47
C SER A 85 -2.09 0.40 16.83
N THR A 86 -1.19 1.16 17.45
CA THR A 86 -1.42 1.83 18.74
C THR A 86 -2.15 3.19 18.63
N LEU A 87 -2.16 3.80 17.44
CA LEU A 87 -2.63 5.17 17.22
C LEU A 87 -3.97 5.23 16.49
N THR A 88 -4.34 4.20 15.73
CA THR A 88 -5.50 4.25 14.85
C THR A 88 -6.68 3.49 15.45
N SER A 89 -7.70 4.21 15.92
CA SER A 89 -9.07 3.69 16.12
C SER A 89 -9.81 3.44 14.78
N ARG A 90 -9.09 3.43 13.65
CA ARG A 90 -9.59 3.50 12.28
C ARG A 90 -9.16 2.28 11.48
N CYS A 91 -9.99 1.83 10.53
CA CYS A 91 -9.78 0.62 9.72
C CYS A 91 -8.46 0.72 8.92
N GLN A 92 -7.42 0.04 9.39
CA GLN A 92 -6.15 -0.17 8.68
C GLN A 92 -6.16 -1.55 8.03
N VAL A 93 -5.65 -1.64 6.80
CA VAL A 93 -5.55 -2.92 6.08
C VAL A 93 -4.15 -3.11 5.51
N PHE A 94 -3.70 -4.35 5.54
CA PHE A 94 -2.37 -4.77 5.11
C PHE A 94 -2.45 -5.85 4.03
N PHE A 95 -1.79 -5.59 2.89
CA PHE A 95 -1.71 -6.49 1.75
C PHE A 95 -0.25 -6.90 1.47
N PRO A 96 0.26 -7.98 2.10
CA PRO A 96 1.68 -8.38 2.02
C PRO A 96 2.14 -9.04 0.72
N HIS A 97 1.21 -9.51 -0.11
CA HIS A 97 1.53 -10.45 -1.19
C HIS A 97 0.89 -10.09 -2.53
N LEU A 98 0.50 -8.82 -2.68
CA LEU A 98 0.01 -8.27 -3.94
C LEU A 98 1.11 -8.37 -5.02
#